data_AF-A0A7S2NRS6-F1
#
_entry.id   AF-A0A7S2NRS6-F1
#
_cell.length_a   1.000
_cell.length_b   1.000
_cell.length_c   1.000
_cell.angle_alpha   90.00
_cell.angle_beta   90.00
_cell.angle_gamma   90.00
#
_symmetry.space_group_name_H-M   'P 1'
#
loop_
_entity.id
_entity.type
_entity.pdbx_description
1 polymer ?
#
loop_
_entity_poly.entity_id
_entity_poly.type
_entity_poly.pdbx_seq_one_letter_code
_entity_poly.pdbx_strand_id
1 'polypeptide(L)'
;LRLGTMRRVLNTHFSPTRVEEPSFWRRLRHALSRTPVGGWDTVLFFDFCGLPQAPRSDEEHRIFGECLPHMGMLYSMFPTMILDQVTPGAHSYLDSGWCFCEFEVASLGKQLSKYSEEACKALSRSSNRDLMLDDTKRVEEYCSAVDVQLQEKHFRYPSDMQSVRSIIR
;
A
#
# COMPACT_ATOMS: atom_id res chain seq x y z
N LEU A 1 -1.45 11.85 -14.04
CA LEU A 1 -0.08 11.39 -13.69
C LEU A 1 0.84 11.49 -14.91
N ARG A 2 2.09 11.97 -14.77
CA ARG A 2 3.09 11.88 -15.85
C ARG A 2 3.86 10.58 -15.66
N LEU A 3 3.71 9.62 -16.57
CA LEU A 3 4.49 8.36 -16.63
C LEU A 3 6.01 8.58 -16.39
N GLY A 4 6.54 9.75 -16.78
CA GLY A 4 7.93 10.15 -16.54
C GLY A 4 8.32 10.26 -15.07
N THR A 5 7.43 10.73 -14.17
CA THR A 5 7.71 10.82 -12.73
C THR A 5 7.77 9.43 -12.11
N MET A 6 6.81 8.56 -12.42
CA MET A 6 6.79 7.17 -11.96
C MET A 6 8.04 6.43 -12.44
N ARG A 7 8.37 6.55 -13.73
CA ARG A 7 9.59 5.98 -14.29
C ARG A 7 10.84 6.48 -13.57
N ARG A 8 10.88 7.75 -13.15
CA ARG A 8 12.01 8.29 -12.39
C ARG A 8 12.13 7.67 -11.00
N VAL A 9 11.02 7.54 -10.27
CA VAL A 9 10.97 6.90 -8.95
C VAL A 9 11.34 5.42 -9.03
N LEU A 10 10.81 4.71 -10.03
CA LEU A 10 11.20 3.34 -10.30
C LEU A 10 12.68 3.24 -10.66
N ASN A 11 13.20 4.14 -11.49
CA ASN A 11 14.61 4.15 -11.85
C ASN A 11 15.53 4.45 -10.65
N THR A 12 15.11 5.24 -9.66
CA THR A 12 15.92 5.43 -8.44
C THR A 12 16.10 4.15 -7.62
N HIS A 13 15.22 3.16 -7.80
CA HIS A 13 15.22 1.92 -7.01
C HIS A 13 15.63 0.68 -7.81
N PHE A 14 15.30 0.65 -9.11
CA PHE A 14 15.41 -0.52 -9.98
C PHE A 14 16.26 -0.28 -11.23
N SER A 15 16.80 0.93 -11.46
CA SER A 15 17.62 1.15 -12.67
C SER A 15 18.96 0.42 -12.56
N PRO A 16 19.34 -0.40 -13.56
CA PRO A 16 20.59 -1.16 -13.55
C PRO A 16 21.85 -0.29 -13.66
N THR A 17 21.72 1.03 -13.91
CA THR A 17 22.84 1.94 -14.11
C THR A 17 23.54 2.40 -12.81
N ARG A 18 23.12 1.91 -11.64
CA ARG A 18 23.71 2.23 -10.33
C ARG A 18 24.39 1.06 -9.61
N VAL A 19 24.71 -0.03 -10.32
CA VAL A 19 25.41 -1.16 -9.70
C VAL A 19 26.91 -0.85 -9.64
N GLU A 20 27.32 -0.09 -8.63
CA GLU A 20 28.61 -0.39 -8.01
C GLU A 20 28.51 -1.81 -7.46
N GLU A 21 29.43 -2.70 -7.83
CA GLU A 21 29.37 -4.09 -7.40
C GLU A 21 29.26 -4.15 -5.86
N PRO A 22 28.19 -4.73 -5.30
CA PRO A 22 28.06 -4.80 -3.86
C PRO A 22 29.17 -5.70 -3.32
N SER A 23 29.90 -5.20 -2.32
CA SER A 23 30.95 -5.96 -1.64
C SER A 23 30.43 -7.31 -1.15
N PHE A 24 31.31 -8.30 -1.11
CA PHE A 24 31.00 -9.68 -0.71
C PHE A 24 30.19 -9.75 0.61
N TRP A 25 30.59 -8.95 1.62
CA TRP A 25 29.90 -8.89 2.91
C TRP A 25 28.47 -8.36 2.84
N ARG A 26 28.21 -7.42 1.93
CA ARG A 26 26.85 -6.90 1.69
C ARG A 26 25.98 -7.94 1.01
N ARG A 27 26.54 -8.76 0.10
CA ARG A 27 25.85 -9.90 -0.53
C ARG A 27 25.51 -10.98 0.50
N LEU A 28 26.49 -11.33 1.35
CA LEU A 28 26.31 -12.35 2.40
C LEU A 28 25.28 -11.90 3.46
N ARG A 29 25.34 -10.64 3.91
CA ARG A 29 24.36 -10.09 4.84
C ARG A 29 22.95 -10.05 4.25
N HIS A 30 22.83 -9.72 2.97
CA HIS A 30 21.54 -9.76 2.26
C HIS A 30 21.00 -11.18 2.10
N ALA A 31 21.87 -12.15 1.82
CA ALA A 31 21.49 -13.56 1.69
C ALA A 31 21.05 -14.16 3.03
N LEU A 32 21.63 -13.70 4.14
CA LEU A 32 21.28 -14.16 5.49
C LEU A 32 20.06 -13.44 6.08
N SER A 33 19.74 -12.23 5.62
CA SER A 33 18.64 -11.42 6.17
C SER A 33 17.34 -11.48 5.36
N ARG A 34 17.26 -12.30 4.30
CA ARG A 34 16.09 -12.38 3.43
C ARG A 34 15.71 -13.84 3.21
N THR A 35 14.44 -14.15 3.50
CA THR A 35 13.81 -15.42 3.14
C THR A 35 13.98 -15.69 1.65
N PRO A 36 14.19 -16.96 1.26
CA PRO A 36 14.51 -17.35 -0.10
C PRO A 36 13.21 -17.41 -0.92
N VAL A 37 12.75 -16.27 -1.40
CA VAL A 37 11.91 -16.25 -2.60
C VAL A 37 12.77 -15.61 -3.66
N GLY A 38 13.28 -16.44 -4.57
CA GLY A 38 14.19 -16.05 -5.64
C GLY A 38 13.52 -15.08 -6.63
N GLY A 39 14.35 -14.26 -7.29
CA GLY A 39 13.90 -13.30 -8.29
C GLY A 39 13.42 -11.99 -7.66
N TRP A 40 13.84 -10.86 -8.22
CA TRP A 40 13.51 -9.52 -7.74
C TRP A 40 12.09 -9.09 -8.12
N ASP A 41 11.09 -9.93 -7.84
CA ASP A 41 9.70 -9.62 -8.16
C ASP A 41 9.14 -8.73 -7.05
N THR A 42 9.42 -7.42 -7.15
CA THR A 42 8.67 -6.43 -6.38
C THR A 42 7.34 -6.25 -7.07
N VAL A 43 6.24 -6.60 -6.39
CA VAL A 43 4.91 -6.33 -6.91
C VAL A 43 4.68 -4.82 -6.81
N LEU A 44 4.63 -4.18 -7.97
CA LEU A 44 4.29 -2.78 -8.08
C LEU A 44 2.77 -2.66 -8.14
N PHE A 45 2.17 -2.31 -7.02
CA PHE A 45 0.76 -1.97 -7.01
C PHE A 45 0.59 -0.55 -7.55
N PHE A 46 -0.18 -0.46 -8.62
CA PHE A 46 -0.54 0.79 -9.29
C PHE A 46 -2.04 1.00 -9.09
N ASP A 47 -2.46 1.52 -7.94
CA ASP A 47 -3.83 2.03 -7.84
C ASP A 47 -3.89 3.45 -8.37
N PHE A 48 -4.75 3.64 -9.37
CA PHE A 48 -4.91 4.90 -10.04
C PHE A 48 -5.98 5.73 -9.34
N CYS A 49 -5.66 6.25 -8.16
CA CYS A 49 -6.38 7.36 -7.55
C CYS A 49 -6.41 8.61 -8.50
N GLY A 50 -5.62 8.62 -9.59
CA GLY A 50 -5.51 9.74 -10.53
C GLY A 50 -5.69 9.44 -12.04
N LEU A 51 -6.18 8.27 -12.47
CA LEU A 51 -6.57 8.05 -13.87
C LEU A 51 -8.10 8.00 -14.03
N PRO A 52 -8.64 8.49 -15.16
CA PRO A 52 -10.04 8.30 -15.49
C PRO A 52 -10.33 6.79 -15.61
N GLN A 53 -10.98 6.21 -14.61
CA GLN A 53 -11.51 4.86 -14.75
C GLN A 53 -12.84 4.94 -15.50
N ALA A 54 -12.88 4.31 -16.68
CA ALA A 54 -14.12 4.09 -17.40
C ALA A 54 -15.11 3.31 -16.52
N PRO A 55 -16.44 3.52 -16.67
CA PRO A 55 -17.41 2.66 -16.01
C PRO A 55 -17.13 1.19 -16.34
N ARG A 56 -17.09 0.34 -15.31
CA ARG A 56 -17.03 -1.11 -15.47
C ARG A 56 -18.31 -1.61 -16.13
N SER A 57 -18.20 -2.57 -17.04
CA SER A 57 -19.33 -3.39 -17.48
C SER A 57 -19.85 -4.26 -16.35
N ASP A 58 -21.07 -4.80 -16.48
CA ASP A 58 -21.67 -5.66 -15.45
C ASP A 58 -20.81 -6.90 -15.16
N GLU A 59 -20.19 -7.48 -16.19
CA GLU A 59 -19.30 -8.63 -16.05
C GLU A 59 -17.99 -8.26 -15.33
N GLU A 60 -17.37 -7.13 -15.69
CA GLU A 60 -16.20 -6.63 -14.96
C GLU A 60 -16.54 -6.29 -13.50
N HIS A 61 -17.75 -5.79 -13.24
CA HIS A 61 -18.21 -5.50 -11.89
C HIS A 61 -18.37 -6.78 -11.07
N ARG A 62 -18.94 -7.84 -11.66
CA ARG A 62 -19.05 -9.17 -11.03
C ARG A 62 -17.69 -9.74 -10.70
N ILE A 63 -16.76 -9.78 -11.66
CA ILE A 63 -15.39 -10.27 -11.47
C ILE A 63 -14.68 -9.45 -10.38
N PHE A 64 -14.81 -8.12 -10.42
CA PHE A 64 -14.24 -7.26 -9.39
C PHE A 64 -14.76 -7.60 -8.00
N GLY A 65 -16.07 -7.83 -7.86
CA GLY A 65 -16.68 -8.25 -6.60
C GLY A 65 -16.16 -9.59 -6.08
N GLU A 66 -15.93 -10.55 -6.98
CA GLU A 66 -15.34 -11.86 -6.65
C GLU A 66 -13.87 -11.76 -6.22
N CYS A 67 -13.11 -10.86 -6.84
CA CYS A 67 -11.70 -10.63 -6.49
C CYS A 67 -11.52 -9.79 -5.23
N LEU A 68 -12.51 -8.96 -4.86
CA LEU A 68 -12.39 -7.96 -3.80
C LEU A 68 -11.94 -8.53 -2.44
N PRO A 69 -12.46 -9.67 -1.95
CA PRO A 69 -12.02 -10.27 -0.69
C PRO A 69 -10.54 -10.69 -0.71
N HIS A 70 -9.97 -10.94 -1.89
CA HIS A 70 -8.59 -11.36 -2.06
C HIS A 70 -7.61 -10.18 -2.10
N MET A 71 -8.08 -8.93 -2.20
CA MET A 71 -7.22 -7.76 -2.22
C MET A 71 -6.38 -7.64 -0.94
N GLY A 72 -6.96 -7.99 0.22
CA GLY A 72 -6.22 -7.99 1.49
C GLY A 72 -5.00 -8.92 1.45
N MET A 73 -5.14 -10.09 0.81
CA MET A 73 -4.05 -11.06 0.64
C MET A 73 -2.93 -10.49 -0.23
N LEU A 74 -3.26 -9.77 -1.30
CA LEU A 74 -2.28 -9.20 -2.22
C LEU A 74 -1.36 -8.20 -1.51
N TYR A 75 -1.92 -7.26 -0.73
CA TYR A 75 -1.12 -6.25 -0.04
C TYR A 75 -0.40 -6.78 1.21
N SER A 76 -0.91 -7.84 1.83
CA SER A 76 -0.30 -8.42 3.04
C SER A 76 0.79 -9.47 2.75
N MET A 77 0.83 -10.05 1.55
CA MET A 77 1.80 -11.10 1.21
C MET A 77 3.00 -10.61 0.39
N PHE A 78 2.87 -9.54 -0.38
CA PHE A 78 3.91 -9.11 -1.31
C PHE A 78 4.50 -7.74 -0.94
N PRO A 79 5.83 -7.56 -1.07
CA PRO A 79 6.45 -6.25 -0.86
C PRO A 79 5.78 -5.17 -1.70
N THR A 80 5.24 -4.15 -1.04
CA THR A 80 4.43 -3.09 -1.63
C THR A 80 5.19 -1.78 -1.63
N MET A 81 5.20 -1.08 -2.77
CA MET A 81 5.74 0.29 -2.87
C MET A 81 4.61 1.25 -3.24
N ILE A 82 4.35 2.21 -2.36
CA ILE A 82 3.36 3.26 -2.57
C ILE A 82 3.94 4.36 -3.44
N LEU A 83 3.17 4.74 -4.47
CA LEU A 83 3.42 5.90 -5.32
C LEU A 83 2.33 6.93 -5.05
N ASP A 84 2.59 7.82 -4.09
CA ASP A 84 1.60 8.78 -3.56
C ASP A 84 1.28 9.96 -4.49
N GLN A 85 1.89 10.01 -5.68
CA GLN A 85 1.74 11.12 -6.60
C GLN A 85 0.38 11.08 -7.29
N VAL A 86 -0.44 12.11 -7.08
CA VAL A 86 -1.77 12.24 -7.69
C VAL A 86 -1.80 13.27 -8.83
N THR A 87 -2.83 13.23 -9.67
CA THR A 87 -3.05 14.25 -10.72
C THR A 87 -3.43 15.60 -10.08
N PRO A 88 -2.95 16.75 -10.59
CA PRO A 88 -3.34 18.06 -10.03
C PRO A 88 -4.86 18.22 -9.93
N GLY A 89 -5.34 18.69 -8.78
CA GLY A 89 -6.77 18.84 -8.48
C GLY A 89 -7.45 17.60 -7.89
N ALA A 90 -6.76 16.45 -7.82
CA ALA A 90 -7.22 15.30 -7.05
C ALA A 90 -6.84 15.43 -5.57
N HIS A 91 -7.56 14.73 -4.69
CA HIS A 91 -7.19 14.58 -3.28
C HIS A 91 -5.89 13.78 -3.14
N SER A 92 -5.22 13.87 -1.98
CA SER A 92 -3.96 13.15 -1.78
C SER A 92 -4.19 11.64 -1.76
N TYR A 93 -3.13 10.85 -2.02
CA TYR A 93 -3.22 9.39 -2.01
C TYR A 93 -3.85 8.85 -0.72
N LEU A 94 -3.43 9.36 0.44
CA LEU A 94 -3.93 8.91 1.74
C LEU A 94 -5.31 9.43 2.11
N ASP A 95 -5.85 10.39 1.35
CA ASP A 95 -7.23 10.86 1.51
C ASP A 95 -8.22 9.99 0.72
N SER A 96 -7.75 9.16 -0.23
CA SER A 96 -8.60 8.17 -0.90
C SER A 96 -8.81 6.97 0.01
N GLY A 97 -10.06 6.51 0.11
CA GLY A 97 -10.42 5.35 0.94
C GLY A 97 -9.81 4.04 0.45
N TRP A 98 -9.69 3.85 -0.87
CA TRP A 98 -9.03 2.69 -1.47
C TRP A 98 -7.53 2.74 -1.22
N CYS A 99 -6.87 3.82 -1.61
CA CYS A 99 -5.43 4.00 -1.43
C CYS A 99 -5.03 3.93 0.08
N PHE A 100 -5.89 4.36 1.00
CA PHE A 100 -5.73 4.15 2.45
C PHE A 100 -5.82 2.68 2.87
N CYS A 101 -6.78 1.91 2.33
CA CYS A 101 -6.91 0.48 2.57
C CYS A 101 -5.64 -0.28 2.22
N GLU A 102 -5.10 -0.02 1.03
CA GLU A 102 -3.86 -0.66 0.55
C GLU A 102 -2.69 -0.37 1.48
N PHE A 103 -2.56 0.88 1.93
CA PHE A 103 -1.56 1.28 2.92
C PHE A 103 -1.73 0.48 4.22
N GLU A 104 -2.93 0.46 4.80
CA GLU A 104 -3.19 -0.20 6.09
C GLU A 104 -2.88 -1.70 6.01
N VAL A 105 -3.36 -2.38 4.98
CA VAL A 105 -3.13 -3.81 4.79
C VAL A 105 -1.63 -4.11 4.59
N ALA A 106 -0.94 -3.34 3.76
CA ALA A 106 0.50 -3.52 3.55
C ALA A 106 1.31 -3.19 4.80
N SER A 107 0.86 -2.22 5.61
CA SER A 107 1.47 -1.85 6.88
C SER A 107 1.32 -2.97 7.91
N LEU A 108 0.10 -3.49 8.10
CA LEU A 108 -0.21 -4.62 8.97
C LEU A 108 0.57 -5.88 8.56
N GLY A 109 0.64 -6.16 7.24
CA GLY A 109 1.42 -7.26 6.68
C GLY A 109 2.93 -7.06 6.73
N LYS A 110 3.42 -5.90 7.20
CA LYS A 110 4.83 -5.49 7.17
C LYS A 110 5.47 -5.59 5.79
N GLN A 111 4.65 -5.38 4.76
CA GLN A 111 5.05 -5.45 3.36
C GLN A 111 5.40 -4.10 2.76
N LEU A 112 5.13 -3.00 3.45
CA LEU A 112 5.60 -1.68 3.00
C LEU A 112 7.11 -1.70 2.82
N SER A 113 7.54 -1.52 1.58
CA SER A 113 8.94 -1.50 1.23
C SER A 113 9.63 -0.33 1.92
N LYS A 114 10.94 -0.45 2.16
CA LYS A 114 11.79 0.66 2.60
C LYS A 114 11.70 1.90 1.68
N TYR A 115 11.19 1.73 0.46
CA TYR A 115 11.04 2.82 -0.51
C TYR A 115 9.79 3.67 -0.24
N SER A 116 8.90 3.22 0.66
CA SER A 116 7.73 3.97 1.12
C SER A 116 7.93 4.61 2.50
N GLU A 117 9.18 4.79 2.94
CA GLU A 117 9.51 5.40 4.25
C GLU A 117 8.87 6.77 4.44
N GLU A 118 8.75 7.59 3.40
CA GLU A 118 8.12 8.91 3.48
C GLU A 118 6.61 8.80 3.76
N ALA A 119 5.93 7.87 3.08
CA ALA A 119 4.53 7.55 3.34
C ALA A 119 4.33 7.00 4.77
N CYS A 120 5.23 6.12 5.23
CA CYS A 120 5.22 5.64 6.60
C CYS A 120 5.41 6.77 7.61
N LYS A 121 6.33 7.72 7.37
CA LYS A 121 6.58 8.88 8.25
C LYS A 121 5.39 9.83 8.29
N ALA A 122 4.69 10.03 7.18
CA ALA A 122 3.49 10.87 7.13
C ALA A 122 2.39 10.33 8.07
N LEU A 123 2.25 9.01 8.17
CA LEU A 123 1.24 8.36 9.02
C LEU A 123 1.71 8.03 10.44
N SER A 124 3.00 7.79 10.64
CA SER A 124 3.59 7.59 11.98
C SER A 124 3.41 8.83 12.86
N ARG A 125 3.31 10.03 12.25
CA ARG A 125 2.94 11.28 12.95
C ARG A 125 1.51 11.28 13.48
N SER A 126 0.60 10.53 12.85
CA SER A 126 -0.79 10.35 13.28
C SER A 126 -0.95 9.19 14.27
N SER A 127 -0.02 8.22 14.24
CA SER A 127 -0.02 7.02 15.09
C SER A 127 1.14 7.05 16.08
N ASN A 128 1.09 7.99 17.03
CA ASN A 128 1.89 7.90 18.25
C ASN A 128 1.21 6.87 19.18
N ARG A 129 1.29 5.57 18.82
CA ARG A 129 0.77 4.47 19.64
C ARG A 129 1.91 3.55 20.04
N ASP A 130 2.78 4.10 20.87
CA ASP A 130 3.48 3.32 21.86
C ASP A 130 2.47 2.84 22.92
N LEU A 131 2.75 1.75 23.63
CA LEU A 131 2.16 1.29 24.92
C LEU A 131 1.60 -0.14 24.95
N MET A 132 1.94 -0.79 26.06
CA MET A 132 1.69 -2.17 26.45
C MET A 132 0.23 -2.39 26.88
N LEU A 133 -0.57 -3.00 26.02
CA LEU A 133 -1.95 -3.42 26.29
C LEU A 133 -2.18 -4.87 25.85
N ASP A 134 -3.19 -5.52 26.40
CA ASP A 134 -3.70 -6.84 25.99
C ASP A 134 -4.08 -6.85 24.50
N ASP A 135 -3.76 -7.94 23.79
CA ASP A 135 -3.82 -7.99 22.32
C ASP A 135 -5.25 -7.82 21.78
N THR A 136 -6.27 -8.31 22.49
CA THR A 136 -7.68 -8.16 22.08
C THR A 136 -8.11 -6.69 22.10
N LYS A 137 -7.77 -5.97 23.17
CA LYS A 137 -8.09 -4.55 23.32
C LYS A 137 -7.36 -3.70 22.27
N ARG A 138 -6.14 -4.10 21.89
CA ARG A 138 -5.38 -3.45 20.80
C ARG A 138 -6.06 -3.59 19.45
N VAL A 139 -6.63 -4.75 19.15
CA VAL A 139 -7.38 -4.98 17.90
C VAL A 139 -8.63 -4.12 17.86
N GLU A 140 -9.41 -4.06 18.94
CA GLU A 140 -10.61 -3.22 19.00
C GLU A 140 -10.29 -1.72 18.89
N GLU A 141 -9.26 -1.25 19.59
CA GLU A 141 -8.79 0.14 19.52
C GLU A 141 -8.24 0.51 18.14
N TYR A 142 -7.61 -0.45 17.45
CA TYR A 142 -7.17 -0.29 16.07
C TYR A 142 -8.36 -0.22 15.11
N CYS A 143 -9.27 -1.20 15.16
CA CYS A 143 -10.48 -1.25 14.32
C CYS A 143 -11.37 -0.02 14.49
N SER A 144 -11.44 0.54 15.70
CA SER A 144 -12.17 1.78 15.98
C SER A 144 -11.47 3.00 15.39
N ALA A 145 -10.14 3.06 15.50
CA ALA A 145 -9.35 4.15 14.90
C ALA A 145 -9.40 4.13 13.37
N VAL A 146 -9.36 2.95 12.76
CA VAL A 146 -9.56 2.77 11.33
C VAL A 146 -10.94 3.27 10.91
N ASP A 147 -11.99 2.92 11.66
CA ASP A 147 -13.35 3.38 11.35
C ASP A 147 -13.49 4.90 11.32
N VAL A 148 -12.89 5.58 12.30
CA VAL A 148 -12.86 7.06 12.34
C VAL A 148 -12.15 7.61 11.10
N GLN A 149 -10.96 7.08 10.79
CA GLN A 149 -10.21 7.52 9.61
C GLN A 149 -10.97 7.26 8.31
N LEU A 150 -11.68 6.14 8.19
CA LEU A 150 -12.49 5.81 7.02
C LEU A 150 -13.62 6.80 6.78
N GLN A 151 -14.22 7.38 7.83
CA GLN A 151 -15.25 8.41 7.66
C GLN A 151 -14.69 9.70 7.04
N GLU A 152 -13.40 9.95 7.19
CA GLU A 152 -12.72 11.14 6.66
C GLU A 152 -12.20 10.94 5.23
N LYS A 153 -12.27 9.70 4.69
CA LYS A 153 -11.74 9.38 3.36
C LYS A 153 -12.73 9.66 2.24
N HIS A 154 -12.18 9.98 1.08
CA HIS A 154 -12.92 10.11 -0.16
C HIS A 154 -13.13 8.75 -0.82
N PHE A 155 -14.40 8.41 -1.06
CA PHE A 155 -14.79 7.27 -1.86
C PHE A 155 -15.49 7.75 -3.12
N ARG A 156 -15.21 7.09 -4.25
CA ARG A 156 -15.99 7.31 -5.48
C ARG A 156 -17.42 6.82 -5.31
N TYR A 157 -17.60 5.68 -4.65
CA TYR A 157 -18.90 5.12 -4.29
C TYR A 157 -18.97 4.93 -2.78
N PRO A 158 -19.99 5.46 -2.08
CA PRO A 158 -20.11 5.29 -0.63
C PRO A 158 -20.14 3.81 -0.17
N SER A 159 -20.62 2.90 -1.04
CA SER A 159 -20.61 1.46 -0.79
C SER A 159 -19.20 0.89 -0.60
N ASP A 160 -18.19 1.47 -1.25
CA ASP A 160 -16.80 0.99 -1.19
C ASP A 160 -16.22 1.09 0.21
N MET A 161 -16.72 2.01 1.04
CA MET A 161 -16.31 2.13 2.44
C MET A 161 -16.54 0.84 3.22
N GLN A 162 -17.65 0.15 2.96
CA GLN A 162 -17.95 -1.11 3.64
C GLN A 162 -17.03 -2.24 3.15
N SER A 163 -16.69 -2.25 1.87
CA SER A 163 -15.71 -3.19 1.32
C SER A 163 -14.33 -2.99 1.91
N VAL A 164 -13.85 -1.74 1.95
CA VAL A 164 -12.55 -1.39 2.57
C VAL A 164 -12.54 -1.78 4.05
N ARG A 165 -13.60 -1.45 4.80
CA ARG A 165 -13.75 -1.87 6.20
C ARG A 165 -13.65 -3.38 6.36
N SER A 166 -14.26 -4.16 5.47
CA SER A 166 -14.23 -5.62 5.50
C SER A 166 -12.88 -6.21 5.11
N ILE A 167 -12.01 -5.47 4.41
CA ILE A 167 -10.67 -5.94 4.03
C ILE A 167 -9.67 -5.70 5.16
N ILE A 168 -9.80 -4.60 5.90
CA ILE A 168 -8.88 -4.24 7.00
C ILE A 168 -9.16 -5.07 8.27
N ARG A 169 -10.40 -5.52 8.45
CA ARG A 169 -10.86 -6.30 9.63
C ARG A 169 -10.80 -7.80 9.38
#